data_AF-A0A7S2TSD9-F1
#
_entry.id   AF-A0A7S2TSD9-F1
#
_cell.length_a   1.000
_cell.length_b   1.000
_cell.length_c   1.000
_cell.angle_alpha   90.00
_cell.angle_beta   90.00
_cell.angle_gamma   90.00
#
_symmetry.space_group_name_H-M   'P 1'
#
loop_
_entity.id
_entity.type
_entity.pdbx_description
1 polymer ?
#
loop_
_entity_poly.entity_id
_entity_poly.type
_entity_poly.pdbx_seq_one_letter_code
_entity_poly.pdbx_strand_id
1 'polypeptide(L)'
;QQQQQQQHEDEGSENGFDYSSGEQPEVMLIDFELSGPNYRGYDIMKLFRKLPKASQEAPMRAFLSKYAHQQNVPEGEVREAFVNSLLEECRRIEPLTWLEAVTFFALIVHIKPDQQSEWIRLGTERWNAHLESKPALIAA
;
A
#
# COMPACT_ATOMS: atom_id res chain seq x y z
N GLN A 1 6.36 -3.54 -53.56
CA GLN A 1 6.00 -2.65 -52.44
C GLN A 1 5.37 -3.52 -51.36
N GLN A 2 6.25 -4.12 -50.54
CA GLN A 2 6.25 -4.04 -49.06
C GLN A 2 5.02 -4.67 -48.38
N GLN A 3 5.05 -6.00 -48.22
CA GLN A 3 4.34 -6.67 -47.13
C GLN A 3 5.19 -6.53 -45.87
N GLN A 4 4.67 -5.82 -44.88
CA GLN A 4 5.27 -5.71 -43.55
C GLN A 4 5.13 -7.05 -42.82
N GLN A 5 6.27 -7.65 -42.48
CA GLN A 5 6.35 -8.69 -41.46
C GLN A 5 6.17 -8.00 -40.09
N GLN A 6 5.07 -8.28 -39.40
CA GLN A 6 4.96 -8.02 -37.97
C GLN A 6 5.70 -9.15 -37.25
N GLN A 7 6.90 -8.84 -36.77
CA GLN A 7 7.61 -9.66 -35.80
C GLN A 7 6.94 -9.47 -34.44
N HIS A 8 6.35 -10.54 -33.96
CA HIS A 8 5.85 -10.68 -32.60
C HIS A 8 7.08 -11.05 -31.75
N GLU A 9 7.70 -10.06 -31.09
CA GLU A 9 8.74 -10.33 -30.10
C GLU A 9 8.07 -10.53 -28.75
N ASP A 10 7.87 -11.81 -28.45
CA ASP A 10 7.48 -12.38 -27.17
C ASP A 10 8.70 -12.31 -26.24
N GLU A 11 8.89 -11.19 -25.55
CA GLU A 11 9.85 -11.11 -24.45
C GLU A 11 9.18 -11.63 -23.18
N GLY A 12 9.51 -12.89 -22.88
CA GLY A 12 8.97 -13.67 -21.78
C GLY A 12 9.10 -12.98 -20.43
N SER A 13 7.96 -12.80 -19.77
CA SER A 13 7.92 -12.53 -18.34
C SER A 13 8.21 -13.84 -17.59
N GLU A 14 9.34 -13.92 -16.90
CA GLU A 14 9.75 -15.06 -16.05
C GLU A 14 8.85 -15.27 -14.80
N ASN A 15 7.71 -14.60 -14.70
CA ASN A 15 6.74 -14.74 -13.61
C ASN A 15 5.37 -15.18 -14.16
N GLY A 16 5.34 -16.33 -14.83
CA GLY A 16 4.19 -16.89 -15.53
C GLY A 16 2.85 -16.75 -14.80
N PHE A 17 2.12 -15.71 -15.16
CA PHE A 17 0.68 -15.65 -15.03
C PHE A 17 0.15 -15.45 -16.45
N ASP A 18 -0.44 -16.51 -16.99
CA ASP A 18 -1.12 -16.47 -18.28
C ASP A 18 -2.47 -15.74 -18.09
N TYR A 19 -2.52 -14.48 -18.52
CA TYR A 19 -3.74 -13.65 -18.46
C TYR A 19 -4.64 -13.84 -19.70
N SER A 20 -4.42 -14.88 -20.51
CA SER A 20 -5.12 -15.08 -21.79
C SER A 20 -6.60 -15.49 -21.70
N SER A 21 -7.14 -15.75 -20.49
CA SER A 21 -8.52 -16.23 -20.33
C SER A 21 -9.60 -15.14 -20.23
N GLY A 22 -9.23 -13.85 -20.13
CA GLY A 22 -10.21 -12.76 -19.95
C GLY A 22 -10.92 -12.78 -18.58
N GLU A 23 -10.63 -13.75 -17.72
CA GLU A 23 -11.11 -13.80 -16.34
C GLU A 23 -10.17 -12.95 -15.46
N GLN A 24 -10.77 -12.04 -14.69
CA GLN A 24 -10.03 -11.27 -13.69
C GLN A 24 -9.64 -12.22 -12.55
N PRO A 25 -8.38 -12.22 -12.10
CA PRO A 25 -7.95 -13.10 -11.01
C PRO A 25 -8.70 -12.76 -9.73
N GLU A 26 -9.20 -13.80 -9.05
CA GLU A 26 -9.81 -13.65 -7.73
C GLU A 26 -8.71 -13.43 -6.69
N VAL A 27 -8.80 -12.33 -5.94
CA VAL A 27 -7.86 -11.98 -4.87
C VAL A 27 -8.48 -12.29 -3.52
N MET A 28 -7.82 -13.11 -2.72
CA MET A 28 -8.22 -13.43 -1.36
C MET A 28 -7.22 -12.87 -0.35
N LEU A 29 -7.73 -12.31 0.75
CA LEU A 29 -6.92 -11.93 1.90
C LEU A 29 -6.66 -13.16 2.78
N ILE A 30 -5.44 -13.27 3.29
CA ILE A 30 -4.98 -14.36 4.16
C ILE A 30 -4.28 -13.77 5.39
N ASP A 31 -3.94 -14.62 6.35
CA ASP A 31 -3.14 -14.26 7.53
C ASP A 31 -3.75 -13.14 8.39
N PHE A 32 -4.85 -13.49 9.07
CA PHE A 32 -5.64 -12.57 9.89
C PHE A 32 -5.18 -12.50 11.37
N GLU A 33 -3.95 -12.95 11.69
CA GLU A 33 -3.42 -13.00 13.06
C GLU A 33 -3.39 -11.63 13.77
N LEU A 34 -3.25 -10.56 12.99
CA LEU A 34 -3.24 -9.17 13.47
C LEU A 34 -4.52 -8.40 13.11
N SER A 35 -5.58 -9.11 12.70
CA SER A 35 -6.84 -8.48 12.32
C SER A 35 -7.68 -8.08 13.54
N GLY A 36 -8.42 -6.99 13.40
CA GLY A 36 -9.33 -6.48 14.42
C GLY A 36 -9.90 -5.12 14.04
N PRO A 37 -10.85 -4.57 14.81
CA PRO A 37 -11.35 -3.22 14.60
C PRO A 37 -10.21 -2.19 14.65
N ASN A 38 -10.07 -1.39 13.59
CA ASN A 38 -9.05 -0.34 13.47
C ASN A 38 -9.56 0.80 12.57
N TYR A 39 -8.80 1.90 12.51
CA TYR A 39 -9.06 2.97 11.55
C TYR A 39 -8.80 2.47 10.13
N ARG A 40 -9.79 2.57 9.24
CA ARG A 40 -9.66 2.13 7.83
C ARG A 40 -8.47 2.77 7.10
N GLY A 41 -8.20 4.06 7.36
CA GLY A 41 -7.05 4.76 6.79
C GLY A 41 -5.72 4.11 7.18
N TYR A 42 -5.66 3.44 8.34
CA TYR A 42 -4.48 2.72 8.80
C TYR A 42 -4.12 1.55 7.87
N ASP A 43 -5.09 0.68 7.59
CA ASP A 43 -4.89 -0.49 6.75
C ASP A 43 -4.64 -0.09 5.30
N ILE A 44 -5.40 0.89 4.81
CA ILE A 44 -5.22 1.43 3.45
C ILE A 44 -3.81 2.01 3.31
N MET A 45 -3.37 2.84 4.27
CA MET A 45 -2.04 3.44 4.21
C MET A 45 -0.92 2.37 4.26
N LYS A 46 -1.11 1.28 5.00
CA LYS A 46 -0.15 0.16 5.05
C LYS A 46 0.04 -0.52 3.69
N LEU A 47 -0.97 -0.54 2.81
CA LEU A 47 -0.86 -1.05 1.44
C LEU A 47 0.06 -0.18 0.57
N PHE A 48 -0.02 1.15 0.72
CA PHE A 48 0.63 2.09 -0.19
C PHE A 48 1.93 2.70 0.32
N ARG A 49 2.21 2.65 1.63
CA ARG A 49 3.38 3.31 2.25
C ARG A 49 4.75 2.81 1.77
N LYS A 50 4.82 1.66 1.11
CA LYS A 50 6.05 1.14 0.50
C LYS A 50 6.33 1.71 -0.90
N LEU A 51 5.35 2.36 -1.53
CA LEU A 51 5.57 3.03 -2.80
C LEU A 51 6.41 4.30 -2.59
N PRO A 52 7.21 4.71 -3.59
CA PRO A 52 7.85 6.03 -3.57
C PRO A 52 6.79 7.12 -3.39
N LYS A 53 7.05 8.11 -2.52
CA LYS A 53 6.10 9.20 -2.22
C LYS A 53 5.57 9.89 -3.48
N ALA A 54 6.44 10.14 -4.46
CA ALA A 54 6.09 10.77 -5.74
C ALA A 54 5.09 9.96 -6.59
N SER A 55 4.97 8.65 -6.33
CA SER A 55 4.13 7.72 -7.10
C SER A 55 2.96 7.15 -6.30
N GLN A 56 2.79 7.57 -5.04
CA GLN A 56 1.85 6.97 -4.11
C GLN A 56 0.40 7.43 -4.32
N GLU A 57 0.21 8.72 -4.63
CA GLU A 57 -1.12 9.34 -4.61
C GLU A 57 -2.06 8.81 -5.68
N ALA A 58 -1.61 8.74 -6.94
CA ALA A 58 -2.43 8.29 -8.05
C ALA A 58 -3.01 6.87 -7.86
N PRO A 59 -2.20 5.83 -7.53
CA PRO A 59 -2.74 4.49 -7.29
C PRO A 59 -3.62 4.42 -6.03
N MET A 60 -3.27 5.17 -4.98
CA MET A 60 -4.12 5.24 -3.78
C MET A 60 -5.48 5.86 -4.10
N ARG A 61 -5.52 6.95 -4.85
CA ARG A 61 -6.77 7.59 -5.27
C ARG A 61 -7.64 6.67 -6.13
N ALA A 62 -7.02 5.95 -7.07
CA ALA A 62 -7.72 4.96 -7.89
C ALA A 62 -8.34 3.85 -7.03
N PHE A 63 -7.59 3.33 -6.05
CA PHE A 63 -8.09 2.37 -5.08
C PHE A 63 -9.23 2.94 -4.24
N LEU A 64 -9.07 4.15 -3.69
CA LEU A 64 -10.07 4.82 -2.86
C LEU A 64 -11.37 5.09 -3.63
N SER A 65 -11.30 5.39 -4.92
CA SER A 65 -12.48 5.54 -5.78
C SER A 65 -13.26 4.24 -5.92
N LYS A 66 -12.55 3.10 -6.12
CA LYS A 66 -13.17 1.77 -6.13
C LYS A 66 -13.73 1.38 -4.77
N TYR A 67 -13.00 1.68 -3.70
CA TYR A 67 -13.47 1.49 -2.32
C TYR A 67 -14.76 2.27 -2.06
N ALA A 68 -14.81 3.55 -2.43
CA ALA A 68 -16.01 4.39 -2.28
C ALA A 68 -17.20 3.84 -3.07
N HIS A 69 -16.97 3.33 -4.28
CA HIS A 69 -18.00 2.66 -5.07
C HIS A 69 -18.56 1.42 -4.34
N GLN A 70 -17.70 0.58 -3.77
CA GLN A 70 -18.13 -0.60 -2.98
C GLN A 70 -18.88 -0.23 -1.70
N GLN A 71 -18.64 0.97 -1.16
CA GLN A 71 -19.38 1.53 -0.02
C GLN A 71 -20.71 2.20 -0.44
N ASN A 72 -21.13 2.07 -1.70
CA ASN A 72 -22.32 2.71 -2.27
C ASN A 72 -22.30 4.24 -2.20
N VAL A 73 -21.12 4.86 -2.26
CA VAL A 73 -20.99 6.32 -2.31
C VAL A 73 -21.41 6.84 -3.72
N PRO A 74 -22.36 7.78 -3.80
CA PRO A 74 -22.85 8.32 -5.07
C PRO A 74 -21.76 8.95 -5.93
N GLU A 75 -21.89 8.83 -7.25
CA GLU A 75 -20.94 9.41 -8.23
C GLU A 75 -20.90 10.94 -8.22
N GLY A 76 -19.91 11.48 -8.92
CA GLY A 76 -19.68 12.92 -9.03
C GLY A 76 -19.01 13.49 -7.78
N GLU A 77 -19.41 14.70 -7.41
CA GLU A 77 -18.76 15.50 -6.36
C GLU A 77 -18.79 14.82 -4.98
N VAL A 78 -19.82 14.02 -4.70
CA VAL A 78 -19.96 13.30 -3.43
C VAL A 78 -18.85 12.25 -3.28
N ARG A 79 -18.62 11.41 -4.30
CA ARG A 79 -17.52 10.42 -4.29
C ARG A 79 -16.16 11.12 -4.22
N GLU A 80 -15.99 12.19 -4.97
CA GLU A 80 -14.73 12.93 -5.00
C GLU A 80 -14.40 13.54 -3.63
N ALA A 81 -15.37 14.16 -2.97
CA ALA A 81 -15.19 14.69 -1.61
C ALA A 81 -14.88 13.57 -0.59
N PHE A 82 -15.56 12.43 -0.70
CA PHE A 82 -15.30 11.26 0.14
C PHE A 82 -13.89 10.68 -0.06
N VAL A 83 -13.45 10.54 -1.32
CA VAL A 83 -12.10 10.09 -1.67
C VAL A 83 -11.04 11.05 -1.15
N ASN A 84 -11.24 12.36 -1.31
CA ASN A 84 -10.31 13.37 -0.79
C ASN A 84 -10.22 13.31 0.75
N SER A 85 -11.35 13.13 1.44
CA SER A 85 -11.36 12.94 2.90
C SER A 85 -10.61 11.68 3.34
N LEU A 86 -10.74 10.58 2.60
CA LEU A 86 -10.01 9.34 2.87
C LEU A 86 -8.51 9.46 2.61
N LEU A 87 -8.13 10.18 1.56
CA LEU A 87 -6.72 10.44 1.25
C LEU A 87 -6.06 11.23 2.38
N GLU A 88 -6.73 12.25 2.91
CA GLU A 88 -6.28 13.00 4.08
C GLU A 88 -6.21 12.13 5.35
N GLU A 89 -7.20 11.26 5.57
CA GLU A 89 -7.19 10.27 6.67
C GLU A 89 -5.93 9.40 6.61
N CYS A 90 -5.60 8.87 5.41
CA CYS A 90 -4.41 8.03 5.19
C CYS A 90 -3.10 8.80 5.44
N ARG A 91 -2.99 10.03 4.91
CA ARG A 91 -1.79 10.88 5.10
C ARG A 91 -1.52 11.18 6.57
N ARG A 92 -2.58 11.50 7.33
CA ARG A 92 -2.47 11.82 8.76
C ARG A 92 -2.02 10.62 9.59
N ILE A 93 -2.43 9.42 9.20
CA ILE A 93 -2.17 8.20 9.97
C ILE A 93 -0.88 7.48 9.55
N GLU A 94 -0.28 7.82 8.41
CA GLU A 94 0.99 7.28 7.94
C GLU A 94 2.06 7.13 9.03
N PRO A 95 2.34 8.15 9.88
CA PRO A 95 3.39 8.05 10.89
C PRO A 95 3.15 6.94 11.90
N LEU A 96 1.88 6.68 12.24
CA LEU A 96 1.50 5.64 13.18
C LEU A 96 1.71 4.25 12.59
N THR A 97 1.50 4.10 11.29
CA THR A 97 1.81 2.83 10.61
C THR A 97 3.29 2.50 10.76
N TRP A 98 4.18 3.49 10.55
CA TRP A 98 5.63 3.28 10.65
C TRP A 98 6.05 2.96 12.08
N LEU A 99 5.45 3.63 13.06
CA LEU A 99 5.72 3.40 14.48
C LEU A 99 5.38 1.98 14.91
N GLU A 100 4.24 1.42 14.47
CA GLU A 100 3.91 0.00 14.71
C GLU A 100 5.02 -0.93 14.23
N ALA A 101 5.52 -0.71 13.00
CA ALA A 101 6.60 -1.52 12.46
C ALA A 101 7.90 -1.37 13.26
N VAL A 102 8.22 -0.16 13.74
CA VAL A 102 9.37 0.07 14.63
C VAL A 102 9.23 -0.75 15.91
N THR A 103 8.07 -0.71 16.56
CA THR A 103 7.82 -1.48 17.78
C THR A 103 7.94 -2.99 17.53
N PHE A 104 7.42 -3.48 16.39
CA PHE A 104 7.61 -4.87 15.98
C PHE A 104 9.09 -5.24 15.85
N PHE A 105 9.88 -4.44 15.13
CA PHE A 105 11.31 -4.73 14.94
C PHE A 105 12.13 -4.61 16.23
N ALA A 106 11.76 -3.69 17.13
CA ALA A 106 12.38 -3.58 18.45
C ALA A 106 12.11 -4.82 19.33
N LEU A 107 11.00 -5.50 19.13
CA LEU A 107 10.69 -6.75 19.83
C LEU A 107 11.37 -7.96 19.18
N ILE A 108 11.29 -8.07 17.85
CA ILE A 108 11.73 -9.28 17.13
C ILE A 108 13.24 -9.51 17.24
N VAL A 109 14.05 -8.46 17.45
CA VAL A 109 15.50 -8.58 17.72
C VAL A 109 15.81 -9.45 18.93
N HIS A 110 14.93 -9.47 19.94
CA HIS A 110 15.09 -10.28 21.14
C HIS A 110 14.53 -11.69 20.98
N ILE A 111 13.54 -11.87 20.10
CA ILE A 111 12.90 -13.17 19.83
C ILE A 111 13.75 -13.99 18.85
N LYS A 112 14.40 -13.34 17.87
CA LYS A 112 15.19 -13.97 16.79
C LYS A 112 16.60 -13.34 16.72
N PRO A 113 17.47 -13.61 17.70
CA PRO A 113 18.78 -12.97 17.79
C PRO A 113 19.71 -13.31 16.60
N ASP A 114 19.54 -14.47 15.97
CA ASP A 114 20.36 -14.89 14.81
C ASP A 114 20.21 -13.97 13.59
N GLN A 115 19.14 -13.17 13.53
CA GLN A 115 18.85 -12.21 12.46
C GLN A 115 18.87 -10.76 12.96
N GLN A 116 19.46 -10.51 14.12
CA GLN A 116 19.39 -9.22 14.81
C GLN A 116 19.85 -8.04 13.93
N SER A 117 20.95 -8.18 13.18
CA SER A 117 21.46 -7.09 12.34
C SER A 117 20.45 -6.65 11.29
N GLU A 118 19.72 -7.59 10.70
CA GLU A 118 18.69 -7.30 9.70
C GLU A 118 17.46 -6.64 10.33
N TRP A 119 17.02 -7.13 11.49
CA TRP A 119 15.90 -6.53 12.21
C TRP A 119 16.19 -5.12 12.72
N ILE A 120 17.41 -4.87 13.19
CA ILE A 120 17.87 -3.52 13.56
C ILE A 120 17.80 -2.61 12.33
N ARG A 121 18.37 -3.03 11.19
CA ARG A 121 18.36 -2.24 9.96
C ARG A 121 16.94 -1.88 9.53
N LEU A 122 16.04 -2.86 9.46
CA LEU A 122 14.64 -2.64 9.09
C LEU A 122 13.94 -1.72 10.09
N GLY A 123 14.16 -1.90 11.39
CA GLY A 123 13.63 -1.03 12.44
C GLY A 123 14.11 0.42 12.30
N THR A 124 15.40 0.64 12.03
CA THR A 124 15.97 1.98 11.79
C THR A 124 15.34 2.65 10.57
N GLU A 125 15.17 1.92 9.46
CA GLU A 125 14.52 2.47 8.27
C GLU A 125 13.08 2.91 8.56
N ARG A 126 12.31 2.14 9.33
CA ARG A 126 10.92 2.51 9.65
C ARG A 126 10.86 3.65 10.66
N TRP A 127 11.84 3.75 11.54
CA TRP A 127 11.97 4.88 12.44
C TRP A 127 12.23 6.18 11.68
N ASN A 128 13.12 6.15 10.68
CA ASN A 128 13.36 7.32 9.82
C ASN A 128 12.09 7.73 9.05
N ALA A 129 11.35 6.77 8.48
CA ALA A 129 10.08 7.04 7.81
C ALA A 129 9.01 7.61 8.77
N HIS A 130 8.95 7.11 10.02
CA HIS A 130 8.11 7.68 11.07
C HIS A 130 8.47 9.16 11.33
N LEU A 131 9.75 9.47 11.55
CA LEU A 131 10.19 10.83 11.81
C LEU A 131 9.89 11.78 10.65
N GLU A 132 10.09 11.33 9.41
CA GLU A 132 9.83 12.12 8.21
C GLU A 132 8.34 12.41 8.02
N SER A 133 7.46 11.45 8.33
CA SER A 133 6.00 11.61 8.19
C SER A 133 5.34 12.27 9.40
N LYS A 134 5.98 12.24 10.58
CA LYS A 134 5.45 12.75 11.87
C LYS A 134 4.79 14.13 11.81
N PRO A 135 5.27 15.13 11.03
CA PRO A 135 4.58 16.42 10.94
C PRO A 135 3.11 16.33 10.52
N ALA A 136 2.74 15.32 9.71
CA ALA A 136 1.35 15.11 9.28
C ALA A 136 0.38 14.78 10.42
N LEU A 137 0.89 14.29 11.56
CA LEU A 137 0.08 14.00 12.75
C LEU A 137 -0.24 15.26 13.57
N ILE A 138 0.61 16.30 13.47
CA ILE A 138 0.59 17.48 14.35
C ILE A 138 -0.03 18.70 13.65
N ALA A 139 -0.01 18.73 12.31
CA ALA A 139 -0.64 19.78 11.53
C ALA A 139 -2.18 19.65 11.60
N ALA A 140 -2.81 20.46 12.46
CA ALA A 140 -4.26 20.64 12.56
C ALA A 140 -4.67 22.01 12.00
#